data_AF-A0A2E3G648-F1
#
_entry.id   AF-A0A2E3G648-F1
#
_cell.length_a   1.000
_cell.length_b   1.000
_cell.length_c   1.000
_cell.angle_alpha   90.00
_cell.angle_beta   90.00
_cell.angle_gamma   90.00
#
_symmetry.space_group_name_H-M   'P 1'
#
loop_
_entity.id
_entity.type
_entity.pdbx_description
1 polymer ?
#
loop_
_entity_poly.entity_id
_entity_poly.type
_entity_poly.pdbx_seq_one_letter_code
_entity_poly.pdbx_strand_id
1 'polypeptide(L)'
;MKYNDKKKPLFSIDNYGWNTTKINYDISNPWAGIYDRNNYPLFKNDVVALRTTTQPNPKKKYIIIYEKEHEQFFLKALESDEILTLFVGDLPIIQKQELTFVGTYLSRH
;
A
#
# COMPACT_ATOMS: atom_id res chain seq x y z
N MET A 1 22.38 -2.49 33.02
CA MET A 1 23.85 -2.31 32.93
C MET A 1 24.48 -3.69 32.81
N LYS A 2 25.09 -4.00 31.68
CA LYS A 2 25.74 -5.31 31.46
C LYS A 2 27.25 -5.17 31.66
N TYR A 3 27.84 -6.12 32.36
CA TYR A 3 29.27 -6.21 32.60
C TYR A 3 29.84 -7.35 31.73
N ASN A 4 31.08 -7.25 31.28
CA ASN A 4 31.75 -8.40 30.66
C ASN A 4 32.26 -9.38 31.74
N ASP A 5 32.74 -10.55 31.32
CA ASP A 5 33.21 -11.62 32.22
C ASP A 5 34.38 -11.22 33.14
N LYS A 6 35.02 -10.07 32.89
CA LYS A 6 36.07 -9.47 33.72
C LYS A 6 35.55 -8.34 34.63
N LYS A 7 34.23 -8.25 34.82
CA LYS A 7 33.53 -7.25 35.66
C LYS A 7 33.84 -5.79 35.29
N LYS A 8 34.28 -5.53 34.06
CA LYS A 8 34.45 -4.16 33.57
C LYS A 8 33.12 -3.65 32.98
N PRO A 9 32.68 -2.43 33.32
CA PRO A 9 31.51 -1.83 32.69
C PRO A 9 31.78 -1.62 31.20
N LEU A 10 30.87 -2.12 30.35
CA LEU A 10 30.89 -1.84 28.93
C LEU A 10 30.25 -0.47 28.72
N PHE A 11 31.04 0.50 28.28
CA PHE A 11 30.53 1.77 27.78
C PHE A 11 30.59 1.73 26.25
N SER A 12 29.47 2.00 25.57
CA SER A 12 29.54 2.41 24.17
C SER A 12 30.16 3.81 24.15
N ILE A 13 31.15 4.02 23.27
CA ILE A 13 31.78 5.33 23.03
C ILE A 13 30.81 6.35 22.43
N ASP A 14 29.62 5.90 22.02
CA ASP A 14 28.57 6.76 21.53
C ASP A 14 27.49 6.93 22.59
N ASN A 15 27.43 8.13 23.17
CA ASN A 15 26.48 8.58 24.18
C ASN A 15 25.07 8.79 23.59
N TYR A 16 24.62 7.91 22.70
CA TYR A 16 23.26 7.89 22.19
C TYR A 16 22.45 6.95 23.06
N GLY A 17 21.73 7.54 24.02
CA GLY A 17 20.62 6.85 24.68
C GLY A 17 19.65 6.40 23.59
N TRP A 18 19.52 5.09 23.42
CA TRP A 18 18.48 4.50 22.60
C TRP A 18 17.15 4.77 23.30
N ASN A 19 16.62 5.96 23.09
CA ASN A 19 15.24 6.26 23.41
C ASN A 19 14.43 5.49 22.37
N THR A 20 14.06 4.25 22.69
CA THR A 20 13.13 3.47 21.88
C THR A 20 11.76 4.10 22.02
N THR A 21 11.55 5.21 21.32
CA THR A 21 10.20 5.72 21.05
C THR A 21 9.48 4.58 20.35
N LYS A 22 8.49 3.98 21.02
CA LYS A 22 7.63 2.98 20.42
C LYS A 22 6.94 3.67 19.25
N ILE A 23 7.44 3.45 18.04
CA ILE A 23 6.85 3.98 16.82
C ILE A 23 5.50 3.26 16.73
N ASN A 24 4.43 3.96 17.07
CA ASN A 24 3.10 3.52 16.70
C ASN A 24 3.05 3.63 15.18
N TYR A 25 3.14 2.48 14.51
CA TYR A 25 2.81 2.40 13.10
C TYR A 25 1.32 2.68 13.00
N ASP A 26 0.96 3.91 12.66
CA ASP A 26 -0.36 4.19 12.11
C ASP A 26 -0.58 3.17 10.98
N ILE A 27 -1.67 2.42 11.09
CA ILE A 27 -2.03 1.24 10.31
C ILE A 27 -1.53 1.39 8.87
N SER A 28 -0.42 0.72 8.53
CA SER A 28 0.11 0.76 7.18
C SER A 28 -0.92 0.15 6.23
N ASN A 29 -1.33 0.89 5.21
CA ASN A 29 -2.26 0.36 4.21
C ASN A 29 -1.69 -0.93 3.60
N PRO A 30 -2.45 -2.03 3.55
CA PRO A 30 -2.01 -3.27 2.92
C PRO A 30 -1.54 -3.03 1.48
N TRP A 31 -0.39 -3.61 1.12
CA TRP A 31 0.14 -3.57 -0.24
C TRP A 31 -0.72 -4.45 -1.15
N ALA A 32 -1.13 -3.91 -2.30
CA ALA A 32 -2.01 -4.59 -3.24
C ALA A 32 -1.28 -5.58 -4.16
N GLY A 33 0.05 -5.72 -4.06
CA GLY A 33 0.82 -6.67 -4.88
C GLY A 33 1.05 -6.24 -6.33
N ILE A 34 0.63 -5.04 -6.72
CA ILE A 34 0.78 -4.50 -8.08
C ILE A 34 1.43 -3.12 -8.10
N TYR A 35 1.89 -2.74 -9.29
CA TYR A 35 2.48 -1.44 -9.59
C TYR A 35 1.69 -0.75 -10.70
N ASP A 36 1.71 0.58 -10.69
CA ASP A 36 1.17 1.39 -11.79
C ASP A 36 2.17 1.47 -12.98
N ARG A 37 1.74 2.11 -14.07
CA ARG A 37 2.58 2.35 -15.26
C ARG A 37 3.90 3.07 -14.98
N ASN A 38 3.99 3.83 -13.89
CA ASN A 38 5.16 4.62 -13.49
C ASN A 38 6.00 3.92 -12.40
N ASN A 39 5.76 2.63 -12.14
CA ASN A 39 6.40 1.84 -11.07
C ASN A 39 6.05 2.28 -9.65
N TYR A 40 4.95 2.99 -9.45
CA TYR A 40 4.44 3.29 -8.12
C TYR A 40 3.78 2.04 -7.53
N PRO A 41 4.20 1.55 -6.34
CA PRO A 41 3.53 0.44 -5.66
C PRO A 41 2.15 0.88 -5.17
N LEU A 42 1.12 0.08 -5.45
CA LEU A 42 -0.26 0.41 -5.11
C LEU A 42 -0.68 -0.25 -3.80
N PHE A 43 -1.42 0.49 -2.97
CA PHE A 43 -1.89 0.07 -1.65
C PHE A 43 -3.41 0.21 -1.52
N LYS A 44 -3.95 -0.37 -0.44
CA LYS A 44 -5.33 -0.09 -0.02
C LYS A 44 -5.56 1.43 0.09
N ASN A 45 -6.74 1.86 -0.34
CA ASN A 45 -7.22 3.25 -0.39
C ASN A 45 -6.54 4.12 -1.45
N ASP A 46 -5.61 3.58 -2.25
CA ASP A 46 -5.09 4.35 -3.39
C ASP A 46 -6.16 4.47 -4.48
N VAL A 47 -6.16 5.64 -5.10
CA VAL A 47 -7.00 5.99 -6.24
C VAL A 47 -6.17 5.82 -7.50
N VAL A 48 -6.69 5.00 -8.40
CA VAL A 48 -6.09 4.71 -9.70
C VAL A 48 -7.02 5.16 -10.82
N ALA A 49 -6.44 5.72 -11.86
CA ALA A 49 -7.11 5.93 -13.13
C ALA A 49 -6.88 4.71 -14.01
N LEU A 50 -7.96 4.05 -14.41
CA LEU A 50 -7.93 2.93 -15.36
C LEU A 50 -8.13 3.47 -16.77
N ARG A 51 -7.24 3.07 -17.69
CA ARG A 51 -7.36 3.33 -19.13
C ARG A 51 -7.45 1.99 -19.84
N THR A 52 -8.64 1.62 -20.29
CA THR A 52 -8.81 0.42 -21.10
C THR A 52 -8.30 0.67 -22.53
N THR A 53 -7.73 -0.36 -23.14
CA THR A 53 -7.26 -0.32 -24.54
C THR A 53 -8.35 0.09 -25.53
N THR A 54 -9.61 -0.21 -25.22
CA THR A 54 -10.78 0.09 -26.06
C THR A 54 -11.29 1.51 -25.94
N GLN A 55 -10.93 2.25 -24.89
CA GLN A 55 -11.39 3.62 -24.67
C GLN A 55 -10.22 4.52 -24.26
N PRO A 56 -9.57 5.21 -25.23
CA PRO A 56 -8.41 6.02 -24.92
C PRO A 56 -8.70 7.23 -24.03
N ASN A 57 -9.97 7.65 -23.87
CA ASN A 57 -10.32 8.93 -23.24
C ASN A 57 -11.65 8.97 -22.43
N PRO A 58 -11.89 7.98 -21.58
CA PRO A 58 -12.37 8.27 -20.23
C PRO A 58 -11.50 7.57 -19.20
N LYS A 59 -10.75 8.35 -18.43
CA LYS A 59 -10.00 7.87 -17.25
C LYS A 59 -10.98 7.66 -16.10
N LYS A 60 -11.66 6.51 -16.08
CA LYS A 60 -12.46 6.14 -14.92
C LYS A 60 -11.54 5.99 -13.70
N LYS A 61 -11.94 6.59 -12.58
CA LYS A 61 -11.19 6.52 -11.33
C LYS A 61 -11.78 5.45 -10.43
N TYR A 62 -10.90 4.66 -9.85
CA TYR A 62 -11.24 3.58 -8.93
C TYR A 62 -10.43 3.74 -7.65
N ILE A 63 -10.99 3.31 -6.53
CA ILE A 63 -10.29 3.16 -5.27
C ILE A 63 -9.98 1.68 -5.04
N ILE A 64 -8.77 1.38 -4.57
CA ILE A 64 -8.38 0.04 -4.17
C ILE A 64 -8.97 -0.25 -2.79
N ILE A 65 -9.82 -1.27 -2.73
CA ILE A 65 -10.38 -1.78 -1.48
C ILE A 65 -9.82 -3.17 -1.19
N TYR A 66 -9.68 -3.48 0.09
CA TYR A 66 -9.28 -4.81 0.57
C TYR A 66 -10.45 -5.42 1.32
N GLU A 67 -10.95 -6.55 0.86
CA GLU A 67 -12.00 -7.32 1.51
C GLU A 67 -11.40 -8.44 2.34
N LYS A 68 -11.73 -8.46 3.63
CA LYS A 68 -11.12 -9.39 4.59
C LYS A 68 -11.63 -10.83 4.46
N GLU A 69 -12.88 -11.01 4.04
CA GLU A 69 -13.50 -12.36 3.98
C GLU A 69 -12.88 -13.21 2.86
N HIS A 70 -12.56 -12.58 1.74
CA HIS A 70 -11.95 -13.23 0.58
C HIS A 70 -10.42 -13.04 0.51
N GLU A 71 -9.85 -12.29 1.46
CA GLU A 71 -8.45 -11.85 1.46
C GLU A 71 -7.98 -11.24 0.12
N GLN A 72 -8.87 -10.48 -0.53
CA GLN A 72 -8.68 -10.06 -1.92
C GLN A 72 -8.83 -8.54 -2.10
N PHE A 73 -8.13 -8.02 -3.10
CA PHE A 73 -8.21 -6.63 -3.52
C PHE A 73 -9.18 -6.43 -4.69
N PHE A 74 -9.95 -5.35 -4.62
CA PHE A 74 -10.89 -4.94 -5.65
C PHE A 74 -10.69 -3.47 -6.01
N LEU A 75 -11.14 -3.10 -7.20
CA LEU A 75 -11.26 -1.72 -7.65
C LEU A 75 -12.72 -1.31 -7.60
N LYS A 76 -13.07 -0.39 -6.72
CA LYS A 76 -14.41 0.20 -6.67
C LYS A 76 -14.41 1.53 -7.42
N ALA A 77 -15.31 1.71 -8.38
CA ALA A 77 -15.43 2.98 -9.08
C ALA A 77 -15.86 4.10 -8.13
N LEU A 78 -15.36 5.32 -8.35
CA LEU A 78 -15.71 6.48 -7.52
C LEU A 78 -17.05 7.12 -7.94
N GLU A 79 -17.42 6.98 -9.21
CA GLU A 79 -18.58 7.66 -9.81
C GLU A 79 -19.71 6.68 -10.19
N SER A 80 -19.54 5.38 -9.91
CA SER A 80 -20.52 4.33 -10.19
C SER A 80 -20.42 3.19 -9.17
N ASP A 81 -21.44 2.33 -9.11
CA ASP A 81 -21.44 1.12 -8.27
C ASP A 81 -20.66 -0.06 -8.89
N GLU A 82 -19.78 0.23 -9.85
CA GLU A 82 -18.96 -0.77 -10.53
C GLU A 82 -17.83 -1.26 -9.60
N ILE A 83 -17.71 -2.58 -9.45
CA ILE A 83 -16.62 -3.22 -8.72
C ILE A 83 -15.92 -4.18 -9.67
N LEU A 84 -14.61 -4.00 -9.83
CA LEU A 84 -13.76 -4.85 -10.65
C LEU A 84 -12.83 -5.66 -9.75
N THR A 85 -12.59 -6.90 -10.13
CA THR A 85 -11.63 -7.76 -9.44
C THR A 85 -10.22 -7.40 -9.91
N LEU A 86 -9.27 -7.26 -8.99
CA LEU A 86 -7.90 -6.93 -9.35
C LEU A 86 -7.09 -8.19 -9.77
N PHE A 87 -7.46 -9.34 -9.21
CA PHE A 87 -6.76 -10.62 -9.39
C PHE A 87 -7.74 -11.77 -9.68
N VAL A 88 -7.30 -12.78 -10.43
CA VAL A 88 -7.91 -14.13 -10.37
C VAL A 88 -6.84 -15.09 -9.83
N GLY A 89 -7.03 -15.55 -8.59
CA GLY A 89 -5.96 -16.22 -7.84
C GLY A 89 -4.76 -15.27 -7.67
N ASP A 90 -3.58 -15.69 -8.10
CA ASP A 90 -2.35 -14.89 -8.04
C ASP A 90 -2.10 -14.03 -9.29
N LEU A 91 -2.98 -14.10 -10.30
CA LEU A 91 -2.78 -13.43 -11.58
C LEU A 91 -3.48 -12.07 -11.62
N PRO A 92 -2.76 -10.96 -11.85
CA PRO A 92 -3.39 -9.65 -12.03
C PRO A 92 -4.14 -9.62 -13.37
N ILE A 93 -5.43 -9.26 -13.32
CA ILE A 93 -6.29 -9.20 -14.51
C ILE A 93 -6.01 -7.93 -15.32
N ILE A 94 -5.66 -6.86 -14.60
CA ILE A 94 -5.45 -5.53 -15.17
C ILE A 94 -3.97 -5.35 -15.42
N GLN A 95 -3.63 -4.93 -16.64
CA GLN A 95 -2.24 -4.72 -16.99
C GLN A 95 -1.71 -3.45 -16.34
N LYS A 96 -0.44 -3.50 -15.94
CA LYS A 96 0.28 -2.37 -15.37
C LYS A 96 0.17 -1.10 -16.22
N GLN A 97 0.19 -1.23 -17.55
CA GLN A 97 0.11 -0.10 -18.49
C GLN A 97 -1.25 0.61 -18.45
N GLU A 98 -2.29 -0.06 -17.96
CA GLU A 98 -3.66 0.46 -17.88
C GLU A 98 -3.92 1.21 -16.58
N LEU A 99 -3.03 1.08 -15.58
CA LEU A 99 -3.17 1.70 -14.27
C LEU A 99 -2.26 2.91 -14.11
N THR A 100 -2.81 4.01 -13.61
CA THR A 100 -2.06 5.21 -13.23
C THR A 100 -2.45 5.61 -11.83
N PHE A 101 -1.50 5.73 -10.91
CA PHE A 101 -1.76 6.28 -9.59
C PHE A 101 -2.18 7.76 -9.69
N VAL A 102 -3.19 8.15 -8.90
CA VAL A 102 -3.73 9.53 -8.89
C VAL A 102 -3.58 10.17 -7.51
N GLY A 103 -3.71 9.40 -6.44
CA GLY A 103 -3.64 9.89 -5.06
C GLY A 103 -4.16 8.84 -4.08
N THR A 104 -4.22 9.18 -2.79
CA THR A 104 -4.73 8.28 -1.76
C THR A 104 -6.00 8.86 -1.15
N TYR A 105 -7.04 8.05 -1.02
CA TYR A 105 -8.28 8.45 -0.37
C TYR A 105 -8.13 8.34 1.14
N LEU A 106 -8.11 9.49 1.82
CA LEU A 106 -8.14 9.56 3.27
C LEU A 106 -9.59 9.73 3.71
N SER A 107 -10.18 8.67 4.28
CA SER A 107 -11.46 8.81 4.97
C SER A 107 -11.24 9.73 6.18
N ARG A 108 -11.84 10.93 6.15
CA ARG A 108 -11.92 11.78 7.34
C ARG A 108 -12.95 11.13 8.26
N HIS A 109 -12.47 10.52 9.34
CA HIS A 109 -13.31 10.09 10.46
C HIS A 109 -13.67 11.30 11.34
#